data_AF-A0A3A5JLT9-F1
#
_entry.id   AF-A0A3A5JLT9-F1
#
_cell.length_a   1.000
_cell.length_b   1.000
_cell.length_c   1.000
_cell.angle_alpha   90.00
_cell.angle_beta   90.00
_cell.angle_gamma   90.00
#
_symmetry.space_group_name_H-M   'P 1'
#
loop_
_entity.id
_entity.type
_entity.pdbx_description
1 polymer ?
#
loop_
_entity_poly.entity_id
_entity_poly.type
_entity_poly.pdbx_seq_one_letter_code
_entity_poly.pdbx_strand_id
1 'polypeptide(L)'
;MKVILTINLFEVLTLKKKISLLLLILFVILFFFCFKPTGHTVLKYKTYSEIPESDGIHTWLPDFFPNQSKNISFTANIEDDRFLVMFSLNDADAPDFEKKLITPASVKGEEYIKT
;
A
#
# COMPACT_ATOMS: atom_id res chain seq x y z
N MET A 1 -60.41 -20.29 -14.53
CA MET A 1 -59.95 -19.15 -13.69
C MET A 1 -58.68 -19.45 -12.88
N LYS A 2 -58.52 -20.65 -12.29
CA LYS A 2 -57.37 -21.02 -11.45
C LYS A 2 -56.00 -20.98 -12.17
N VAL A 3 -55.94 -21.41 -13.44
CA VAL A 3 -54.70 -21.48 -14.26
C VAL A 3 -54.10 -20.10 -14.56
N ILE A 4 -54.93 -19.10 -14.87
CA ILE A 4 -54.49 -17.73 -15.18
C ILE A 4 -53.86 -17.06 -13.94
N LEU A 5 -54.43 -17.32 -12.76
CA LEU A 5 -53.87 -16.84 -11.49
C LEU A 5 -52.50 -17.46 -11.18
N THR A 6 -52.29 -18.73 -11.53
CA THR A 6 -51.01 -19.43 -11.31
C THR A 6 -49.91 -18.91 -12.23
N ILE A 7 -50.23 -18.59 -13.49
CA ILE A 7 -49.28 -18.02 -14.46
C ILE A 7 -48.81 -16.63 -14.02
N ASN A 8 -49.75 -15.75 -13.65
CA ASN A 8 -49.42 -14.41 -13.14
C ASN A 8 -48.55 -14.45 -11.87
N LEU A 9 -48.80 -15.41 -10.97
CA LEU A 9 -48.00 -15.56 -9.75
C LEU A 9 -46.57 -16.04 -10.06
N PHE A 10 -46.40 -16.95 -11.01
CA PHE A 10 -45.08 -17.44 -11.42
C PHE A 10 -44.23 -16.35 -12.09
N GLU A 11 -44.83 -15.53 -12.96
CA GLU A 11 -44.16 -14.37 -13.58
C GLU A 11 -43.72 -13.32 -12.54
N VAL A 12 -44.58 -13.02 -11.55
CA VAL A 12 -44.23 -12.09 -10.47
C VAL A 12 -43.09 -12.64 -9.59
N LEU A 13 -43.11 -13.94 -9.27
CA LEU A 13 -42.04 -14.58 -8.48
C LEU A 13 -40.71 -14.61 -9.23
N THR A 14 -40.73 -14.89 -10.54
CA THR A 14 -39.52 -14.88 -11.37
C THR A 14 -38.96 -13.48 -11.54
N LEU A 15 -39.81 -12.46 -11.70
CA LEU A 15 -39.41 -11.05 -11.75
C LEU A 15 -38.77 -10.60 -10.43
N LYS A 16 -39.37 -10.92 -9.28
CA LYS A 16 -38.80 -10.60 -7.95
C LYS A 16 -37.43 -11.22 -7.74
N LYS A 17 -37.22 -12.46 -8.17
CA LYS A 17 -35.91 -13.13 -8.08
C LYS A 17 -34.86 -12.44 -8.96
N LYS A 18 -35.21 -12.04 -10.19
CA LYS A 18 -34.31 -11.29 -11.09
C LYS A 18 -33.92 -9.94 -10.50
N ILE A 19 -34.88 -9.19 -9.95
CA ILE A 19 -34.61 -7.91 -9.28
C ILE A 19 -33.71 -8.11 -8.06
N SER A 20 -33.99 -9.12 -7.23
CA SER A 20 -33.16 -9.44 -6.07
C SER A 20 -31.72 -9.81 -6.46
N LEU A 21 -31.56 -10.55 -7.56
CA LEU A 21 -30.24 -10.92 -8.08
C LEU A 21 -29.48 -9.69 -8.60
N LEU A 22 -30.17 -8.78 -9.32
CA LEU A 22 -29.58 -7.54 -9.81
C LEU A 22 -29.10 -6.64 -8.65
N LEU A 23 -29.91 -6.52 -7.59
CA LEU A 23 -29.53 -5.77 -6.39
C LEU A 23 -28.33 -6.37 -5.67
N LEU A 24 -28.24 -7.70 -5.61
CA LEU A 24 -27.08 -8.38 -5.02
C LEU A 24 -25.80 -8.10 -5.82
N ILE A 25 -25.86 -8.18 -7.15
CA ILE A 25 -24.73 -7.87 -8.04
C ILE A 25 -24.30 -6.41 -7.87
N LEU A 26 -25.25 -5.48 -7.84
CA LEU A 26 -24.98 -4.07 -7.60
C LEU A 26 -24.30 -3.84 -6.25
N PHE A 27 -24.78 -4.51 -5.19
CA PHE A 27 -24.19 -4.44 -3.87
C PHE A 27 -22.74 -4.95 -3.87
N VAL A 28 -22.46 -6.07 -4.53
CA VAL A 28 -21.10 -6.61 -4.66
C VAL A 28 -20.19 -5.65 -5.41
N ILE A 29 -20.66 -5.04 -6.50
CA ILE A 29 -19.90 -4.03 -7.25
C ILE A 29 -19.58 -2.82 -6.37
N LEU A 30 -20.59 -2.27 -5.68
CA LEU A 30 -20.40 -1.14 -4.77
C LEU A 30 -19.44 -1.48 -3.61
N PHE A 31 -19.53 -2.70 -3.09
CA PHE A 31 -18.61 -3.20 -2.07
C PHE A 31 -17.16 -3.17 -2.57
N PHE A 32 -16.90 -3.67 -3.78
CA PHE A 32 -15.56 -3.58 -4.38
C PHE A 32 -15.09 -2.15 -4.66
N PHE A 33 -16.00 -1.22 -5.01
CA PHE A 33 -15.65 0.19 -5.17
C PHE A 33 -15.31 0.89 -3.84
N CYS A 34 -15.89 0.45 -2.72
CA CYS A 34 -15.57 0.97 -1.39
C CYS A 34 -14.23 0.43 -0.87
N PHE A 35 -13.87 -0.80 -1.22
CA PHE A 35 -12.58 -1.42 -0.87
C PHE A 35 -11.48 -1.08 -1.87
N LYS A 36 -11.33 0.21 -2.22
CA LYS A 36 -10.09 0.61 -2.89
C LYS A 36 -8.94 0.46 -1.88
N PRO A 37 -7.85 -0.24 -2.23
CA PRO A 37 -6.66 -0.23 -1.42
C PRO A 37 -6.21 1.23 -1.33
N THR A 38 -6.17 1.76 -0.11
CA THR A 38 -5.55 3.06 0.13
C THR A 38 -4.09 2.93 -0.27
N GLY A 39 -3.52 3.95 -0.92
CA GLY A 39 -2.09 3.96 -1.30
C GLY A 39 -1.13 3.97 -0.10
N HIS A 40 -1.60 3.59 1.09
CA HIS A 40 -0.95 3.73 2.38
C HIS A 40 -0.45 2.38 2.89
N THR A 41 0.87 2.19 2.87
CA THR A 41 1.54 0.98 3.35
C THR A 41 2.34 1.31 4.60
N VAL A 42 2.18 0.53 5.68
CA VAL A 42 2.98 0.64 6.90
C VAL A 42 3.60 -0.72 7.22
N LEU A 43 4.92 -0.77 7.29
CA LEU A 43 5.69 -1.98 7.59
C LEU A 43 6.60 -1.71 8.77
N LYS A 44 6.79 -2.71 9.64
CA LYS A 44 7.56 -2.58 10.87
C LYS A 44 8.49 -3.77 11.05
N TYR A 45 9.74 -3.48 11.36
CA TYR A 45 10.79 -4.47 11.58
C TYR A 45 11.55 -4.12 12.85
N LYS A 46 11.95 -5.12 13.63
CA LYS A 46 12.73 -4.91 14.84
C LYS A 46 14.17 -4.55 14.52
N THR A 47 14.75 -5.15 13.49
CA THR A 47 16.12 -4.92 13.01
C THR A 47 16.19 -4.94 11.48
N TYR A 48 17.26 -4.38 10.91
CA TYR A 48 17.46 -4.38 9.46
C TYR A 48 17.46 -5.78 8.84
N SER A 49 18.03 -6.76 9.54
CA SER A 49 18.09 -8.16 9.09
C SER A 49 16.72 -8.86 8.99
N GLU A 50 15.66 -8.28 9.55
CA GLU A 50 14.30 -8.81 9.42
C GLU A 50 13.60 -8.35 8.15
N ILE A 51 14.17 -7.37 7.41
CA ILE A 51 13.66 -6.94 6.11
C ILE A 51 13.98 -8.06 5.10
N PRO A 52 12.97 -8.69 4.46
CA PRO A 52 13.24 -9.73 3.48
C PRO A 52 13.99 -9.17 2.27
N GLU A 53 14.97 -9.90 1.73
CA GLU A 53 15.70 -9.45 0.53
C GLU A 53 14.78 -9.28 -0.70
N SER A 54 13.68 -10.04 -0.76
CA SER A 54 12.66 -9.90 -1.80
C SER A 54 11.73 -8.70 -1.60
N ASP A 55 11.84 -7.99 -0.49
CA ASP A 55 10.99 -6.85 -0.16
C ASP A 55 11.41 -5.62 -0.97
N GLY A 56 10.42 -4.96 -1.56
CA GLY A 56 10.64 -3.77 -2.37
C GLY A 56 11.24 -2.61 -1.58
N ILE A 57 11.13 -2.61 -0.24
CA ILE A 57 11.70 -1.59 0.64
C ILE A 57 13.19 -1.32 0.34
N HIS A 58 13.98 -2.36 0.02
CA HIS A 58 15.40 -2.19 -0.27
C HIS A 58 15.67 -1.25 -1.45
N THR A 59 14.74 -1.11 -2.38
CA THR A 59 14.86 -0.17 -3.52
C THR A 59 14.57 1.28 -3.14
N TRP A 60 14.00 1.52 -1.95
CA TRP A 60 13.64 2.85 -1.44
C TRP A 60 14.57 3.33 -0.34
N LEU A 61 15.33 2.42 0.29
CA LEU A 61 16.36 2.78 1.26
C LEU A 61 17.62 3.25 0.54
N PRO A 62 18.34 4.25 1.08
CA PRO A 62 19.64 4.62 0.54
C PRO A 62 20.63 3.46 0.70
N ASP A 63 21.56 3.30 -0.23
CA ASP A 63 22.61 2.25 -0.18
C ASP A 63 23.46 2.28 1.11
N PHE A 64 23.52 3.45 1.75
CA PHE A 64 24.22 3.65 3.02
C PHE A 64 23.33 3.51 4.27
N PHE A 65 22.11 3.00 4.13
CA PHE A 65 21.21 2.77 5.24
C PHE A 65 21.88 1.88 6.30
N PRO A 66 21.78 2.21 7.59
CA PRO A 66 22.58 1.56 8.63
C PRO A 66 22.03 0.18 8.99
N ASN A 67 22.81 -0.87 8.76
CA ASN A 67 22.43 -2.26 9.06
C ASN A 67 22.17 -2.52 10.56
N GLN A 68 22.75 -1.69 11.43
CA GLN A 68 22.58 -1.74 12.88
C GLN A 68 21.28 -1.06 13.38
N SER A 69 20.44 -0.57 12.47
CA SER A 69 19.16 0.08 12.80
C SER A 69 18.19 -0.87 13.52
N LYS A 70 17.42 -0.29 14.44
CA LYS A 70 16.39 -0.95 15.25
C LYS A 70 15.06 -0.22 15.16
N ASN A 71 13.96 -0.90 15.50
CA ASN A 71 12.61 -0.31 15.55
C ASN A 71 12.27 0.44 14.24
N ILE A 72 12.50 -0.22 13.11
CA ILE A 72 12.34 0.36 11.78
C ILE A 72 10.85 0.39 11.45
N SER A 73 10.35 1.57 11.08
CA SER A 73 8.99 1.79 10.58
C SER A 73 9.07 2.43 9.21
N PHE A 74 8.53 1.74 8.23
CA PHE A 74 8.36 2.20 6.85
C PHE A 74 6.91 2.68 6.68
N THR A 75 6.73 3.87 6.14
CA THR A 75 5.42 4.40 5.75
C THR A 75 5.52 4.95 4.33
N ALA A 76 4.75 4.39 3.41
CA ALA A 76 4.57 4.94 2.08
C ALA A 76 3.11 5.37 1.91
N ASN A 77 2.90 6.62 1.50
CA ASN A 77 1.60 7.09 1.03
C ASN A 77 1.73 7.56 -0.42
N ILE A 78 1.22 6.76 -1.34
CA ILE A 78 1.23 7.04 -2.78
C ILE A 78 0.32 8.24 -3.11
N GLU A 79 -0.75 8.46 -2.34
CA GLU A 79 -1.66 9.59 -2.59
C GLU A 79 -1.03 10.94 -2.23
N ASP A 80 -0.11 10.95 -1.25
CA ASP A 80 0.60 12.15 -0.80
C ASP A 80 2.02 12.27 -1.39
N ASP A 81 2.41 11.37 -2.31
CA ASP A 81 3.80 11.22 -2.80
C ASP A 81 4.84 11.20 -1.67
N ARG A 82 4.47 10.60 -0.53
CA ARG A 82 5.28 10.66 0.70
C ARG A 82 5.85 9.30 1.06
N PHE A 83 7.16 9.30 1.27
CA PHE A 83 7.92 8.19 1.81
C PHE A 83 8.59 8.60 3.13
N LEU A 84 8.42 7.80 4.18
CA LEU A 84 9.02 8.03 5.48
C LEU A 84 9.60 6.74 6.05
N VAL A 85 10.82 6.81 6.56
CA VAL A 85 11.45 5.75 7.33
C VAL A 85 11.89 6.31 8.67
N MET A 86 11.39 5.70 9.74
CA MET A 86 11.79 6.01 11.11
C MET A 86 12.54 4.81 11.67
N PHE A 87 13.64 5.03 12.37
CA PHE A 87 14.42 3.98 13.00
C PHE A 87 15.25 4.54 14.15
N SER A 88 15.81 3.65 14.97
CA SER A 88 16.71 3.98 16.07
C SER A 88 18.12 3.48 15.76
N LEU A 89 19.11 4.29 16.12
CA LEU A 89 20.52 3.92 16.18
C LEU A 89 21.02 4.07 17.60
N ASN A 90 22.11 3.36 17.93
CA ASN A 90 22.83 3.65 19.17
C ASN A 90 23.70 4.90 18.95
N ASP A 91 24.05 5.60 20.04
CA ASP A 91 24.82 6.84 19.99
C ASP A 91 26.20 6.71 19.31
N ALA A 92 26.78 5.51 19.33
CA ALA A 92 28.05 5.23 18.66
C ALA A 92 27.93 5.21 17.12
N ASP A 93 26.75 4.84 16.60
CA ASP A 93 26.52 4.60 15.17
C ASP A 93 25.89 5.80 14.45
N ALA A 94 25.21 6.67 15.21
CA ALA A 94 24.51 7.84 14.66
C ALA A 94 25.42 8.85 13.95
N PRO A 95 26.60 9.24 14.50
CA PRO A 95 27.43 10.27 13.88
C PRO A 95 27.94 9.88 12.49
N ASP A 96 28.25 8.60 12.28
CA ASP A 96 28.75 8.13 10.98
C ASP A 96 27.64 8.03 9.94
N PHE A 97 26.40 7.74 10.36
CA PHE A 97 25.24 7.84 9.47
C PHE A 97 24.94 9.29 9.09
N GLU A 98 24.95 10.21 10.05
CA GLU A 98 24.69 11.64 9.81
C GLU A 98 25.67 12.26 8.81
N LYS A 99 26.97 11.90 8.88
CA LYS A 99 27.97 12.34 7.89
C LYS A 99 27.62 11.89 6.46
N LYS A 100 27.03 10.69 6.30
CA LYS A 100 26.64 10.18 4.99
C LYS A 100 25.41 10.91 4.43
N LEU A 101 24.51 11.40 5.29
CA LEU A 101 23.35 12.20 4.87
C LEU A 101 23.74 13.55 4.25
N ILE A 102 24.81 14.17 4.75
CA ILE A 102 25.28 15.48 4.28
C ILE A 102 26.30 15.38 3.15
N THR A 103 26.62 14.16 2.69
CA THR A 103 27.56 13.98 1.58
C THR A 103 26.91 14.49 0.30
N PRO A 104 27.48 15.50 -0.37
CA PRO A 104 26.88 16.06 -1.58
C PRO A 104 26.81 15.01 -2.68
N ALA A 105 25.86 15.21 -3.60
CA ALA A 105 25.81 14.42 -4.83
C ALA A 105 27.16 14.49 -5.55
N SER A 106 27.57 13.39 -6.18
CA SER A 106 28.78 13.42 -7.01
C SER A 106 28.62 14.45 -8.15
N VAL A 107 29.74 15.00 -8.65
CA VAL A 107 29.73 15.94 -9.79
C VAL A 107 28.94 15.38 -10.99
N LYS A 108 29.07 14.07 -11.25
CA LYS A 108 28.29 13.36 -12.28
C LYS A 108 26.78 13.36 -11.97
N GLY A 109 26.40 13.18 -10.71
CA GLY A 109 25.01 13.24 -10.27
C GLY A 109 24.43 14.66 -10.41
N GLU A 110 25.22 15.69 -10.11
CA GLU A 110 24.83 17.08 -10.34
C GLU A 110 24.67 17.41 -11.83
N GLU A 111 25.56 16.92 -12.69
CA GLU A 111 25.46 17.07 -14.15
C GLU A 111 24.21 16.39 -14.72
N TYR A 112 23.86 15.20 -14.23
CA TYR A 112 22.66 14.48 -14.64
C TYR A 112 21.36 15.25 -14.32
N ILE A 113 21.29 15.90 -13.15
CA ILE A 113 20.09 16.68 -12.75
C ILE A 113 19.94 17.97 -13.59
N LYS A 114 21.04 18.51 -14.12
CA LYS A 114 21.04 19.76 -14.91
C LYS A 114 20.70 19.55 -16.39
N THR A 115 20.56 18.31 -16.84
CA THR A 115 20.28 17.96 -18.24
C THR A 115 18.79 17.74 -18.47
#